data_AF-A0A853I8G1-F1
#
_entry.id   AF-A0A853I8G1-F1
#
_cell.length_a   1.000
_cell.length_b   1.000
_cell.length_c   1.000
_cell.angle_alpha   90.00
_cell.angle_beta   90.00
_cell.angle_gamma   90.00
#
_symmetry.space_group_name_H-M   'P 1'
#
loop_
_entity.id
_entity.type
_entity.pdbx_description
1 polymer ?
#
loop_
_entity_poly.entity_id
_entity_poly.type
_entity_poly.pdbx_seq_one_letter_code
_entity_poly.pdbx_strand_id
1 'polypeptide(L)'
;MPLGINRQASFSPLLPQQTEIQITNKTKQIHPQRQISTENINQSVQEYNPAVKQLGVVVTGLSHLVEKQGNSLMGSTKEVEIQQGDELTIDTAVALHSKRGPNHELYDQVDKKSQPDYLWFKVLKLNSDEVASKELFVREHTFLTHDQEIVDSPSVKKSDDYRLRGTKQETYDYPCTLAHVKQAPEALQTIKNTIAEIKARDTGETPDVKGLIQEFREALSTHLGGTFISCLYGSYATGSQKKGSDIDVMFSCDNQTYKVYRNELVPILTDFLKVLHDKVGARVDDEVPPESKHLISAQELMEAASGRIYYPQGETQQPKIHTLSYFLDKDVALGEMKKSESGRFGKDFLASKYLRLRLIFNILTTPNDISSNNTEAVAHIQQVMRANLIKLSDDLQTMNNTSNHQGVDHLLHDSQGNAGEMFLGYKADRKGVIEHLQRLIQQTESTDLLKIDQLYDKLV
;
A
#
# COMPACT_ATOMS: atom_id res chain seq x y z
N MET A 1 -23.92 -28.99 77.64
CA MET A 1 -25.20 -29.21 76.92
C MET A 1 -25.28 -28.22 75.76
N PRO A 2 -25.48 -28.70 74.53
CA PRO A 2 -25.66 -27.88 73.32
C PRO A 2 -27.14 -27.78 72.90
N LEU A 3 -27.47 -26.82 72.03
CA LEU A 3 -28.14 -27.01 70.71
C LEU A 3 -29.01 -25.82 70.30
N GLY A 4 -28.82 -25.40 69.04
CA GLY A 4 -29.89 -24.84 68.20
C GLY A 4 -29.58 -23.46 67.62
N ILE A 5 -29.81 -23.14 66.35
CA ILE A 5 -30.34 -23.86 65.19
C ILE A 5 -29.73 -23.21 63.93
N ASN A 6 -29.40 -24.06 62.98
CA ASN A 6 -28.85 -23.79 61.65
C ASN A 6 -30.00 -23.48 60.67
N ARG A 7 -29.87 -22.46 59.80
CA ARG A 7 -30.66 -22.34 58.55
C ARG A 7 -29.81 -21.73 57.45
N GLN A 8 -29.23 -22.60 56.61
CA GLN A 8 -28.78 -22.26 55.27
C GLN A 8 -29.94 -22.44 54.30
N ALA A 9 -30.21 -21.42 53.48
CA ALA A 9 -31.12 -21.50 52.35
C ALA A 9 -30.30 -21.83 51.08
N SER A 10 -30.57 -23.00 50.49
CA SER A 10 -30.03 -23.43 49.21
C SER A 10 -30.87 -22.86 48.07
N PHE A 11 -30.27 -22.01 47.24
CA PHE A 11 -30.83 -21.62 45.94
C PHE A 11 -30.26 -22.55 44.87
N SER A 12 -31.13 -23.34 44.24
CA SER A 12 -30.85 -24.11 43.02
C SER A 12 -31.16 -23.25 41.80
N PRO A 13 -30.25 -23.11 40.82
CA PRO A 13 -30.60 -22.50 39.55
C PRO A 13 -31.24 -23.55 38.62
N LEU A 14 -32.42 -23.20 38.08
CA LEU A 14 -33.12 -23.94 37.03
C LEU A 14 -32.35 -23.81 35.71
N LEU A 15 -31.94 -24.93 35.14
CA LEU A 15 -31.44 -25.02 33.76
C LEU A 15 -32.62 -24.90 32.77
N PRO A 16 -32.50 -24.07 31.71
CA PRO A 16 -33.46 -24.10 30.61
C PRO A 16 -33.21 -25.32 29.70
N GLN A 17 -34.31 -25.99 29.36
CA GLN A 17 -34.35 -27.14 28.44
C GLN A 17 -33.93 -26.71 27.03
N GLN A 18 -32.97 -27.42 26.45
CA GLN A 18 -32.58 -27.27 25.04
C GLN A 18 -33.62 -27.97 24.15
N THR A 19 -34.17 -27.21 23.20
CA THR A 19 -35.05 -27.73 22.14
C THR A 19 -34.17 -28.10 20.94
N GLU A 20 -34.05 -29.39 20.62
CA GLU A 20 -33.40 -29.87 19.40
C GLU A 20 -34.22 -29.48 18.17
N ILE A 21 -33.63 -28.66 17.29
CA ILE A 21 -34.15 -28.40 15.94
C ILE A 21 -33.31 -29.24 14.97
N GLN A 22 -33.91 -30.30 14.42
CA GLN A 22 -33.30 -31.10 13.35
C GLN A 22 -33.34 -30.33 12.03
N ILE A 23 -32.18 -29.87 11.57
CA ILE A 23 -31.99 -29.32 10.22
C ILE A 23 -31.41 -30.44 9.34
N THR A 24 -32.19 -30.90 8.37
CA THR A 24 -31.76 -31.89 7.37
C THR A 24 -31.18 -31.18 6.15
N ASN A 25 -29.84 -31.13 6.06
CA ASN A 25 -29.15 -30.65 4.87
C ASN A 25 -29.04 -31.76 3.81
N LYS A 26 -29.81 -31.64 2.73
CA LYS A 26 -29.63 -32.43 1.49
C LYS A 26 -28.51 -31.81 0.65
N THR A 27 -27.36 -32.47 0.61
CA THR A 27 -26.23 -32.10 -0.25
C THR A 27 -26.47 -32.63 -1.67
N LYS A 28 -26.67 -31.74 -2.65
CA LYS A 28 -26.63 -32.09 -4.08
C LYS A 28 -25.18 -32.04 -4.55
N GLN A 29 -24.60 -33.21 -4.88
CA GLN A 29 -23.35 -33.29 -5.62
C GLN A 29 -23.58 -32.83 -7.07
N ILE A 30 -22.79 -31.85 -7.52
CA ILE A 30 -22.68 -31.48 -8.93
C ILE A 30 -21.29 -31.89 -9.39
N HIS A 31 -21.23 -32.81 -10.36
CA HIS A 31 -20.01 -33.19 -11.06
C HIS A 31 -19.72 -32.19 -12.18
N PRO A 32 -18.50 -31.62 -12.25
CA PRO A 32 -18.10 -30.84 -13.42
C PRO A 32 -17.81 -31.78 -14.61
N GLN A 33 -18.64 -31.70 -15.64
CA GLN A 33 -18.34 -32.28 -16.96
C GLN A 33 -17.27 -31.42 -17.65
N ARG A 34 -16.11 -32.04 -17.89
CA ARG A 34 -15.04 -31.50 -18.71
C ARG A 34 -15.38 -31.79 -20.17
N GLN A 35 -15.83 -30.78 -20.91
CA GLN A 35 -15.90 -30.87 -22.37
C GLN A 35 -14.53 -30.54 -22.96
N ILE A 36 -13.98 -31.53 -23.68
CA ILE A 36 -12.90 -31.37 -24.64
C ILE A 36 -13.58 -31.15 -25.99
N SER A 37 -13.15 -30.14 -26.74
CA SER A 37 -13.37 -30.10 -28.18
C SER A 37 -12.06 -29.74 -28.86
N THR A 38 -11.51 -30.71 -29.56
CA THR A 38 -10.60 -30.55 -30.69
C THR A 38 -11.35 -29.87 -31.85
N GLU A 39 -10.69 -28.96 -32.58
CA GLU A 39 -10.28 -29.18 -33.98
C GLU A 39 -9.70 -27.92 -34.62
N ASN A 40 -8.58 -28.13 -35.31
CA ASN A 40 -7.97 -27.25 -36.29
C ASN A 40 -8.83 -27.21 -37.56
N ILE A 41 -9.13 -26.02 -38.10
CA ILE A 41 -9.20 -25.81 -39.55
C ILE A 41 -8.63 -24.43 -39.88
N ASN A 42 -7.79 -24.41 -40.92
CA ASN A 42 -7.08 -23.28 -41.47
C ASN A 42 -7.71 -22.90 -42.83
N GLN A 43 -7.56 -21.63 -43.21
CA GLN A 43 -7.71 -21.01 -44.56
C GLN A 43 -9.06 -20.41 -45.01
N SER A 44 -9.10 -19.08 -44.83
CA SER A 44 -9.28 -18.00 -45.83
C SER A 44 -10.53 -17.97 -46.74
N VAL A 45 -11.46 -17.08 -46.39
CA VAL A 45 -12.06 -16.05 -47.27
C VAL A 45 -12.32 -14.82 -46.37
N GLN A 46 -12.06 -13.60 -46.87
CA GLN A 46 -12.43 -12.35 -46.18
C GLN A 46 -13.95 -12.27 -46.03
N GLU A 47 -14.46 -12.71 -44.89
CA GLU A 47 -15.83 -12.44 -44.46
C GLU A 47 -15.87 -11.03 -43.87
N TYR A 48 -16.72 -10.18 -44.45
CA TYR A 48 -17.15 -8.93 -43.83
C TYR A 48 -17.86 -9.28 -42.52
N ASN A 49 -17.16 -9.13 -41.39
CA ASN A 49 -17.69 -9.47 -40.07
C ASN A 49 -18.63 -8.33 -39.60
N PRO A 50 -19.95 -8.57 -39.41
CA PRO A 50 -20.90 -7.55 -38.94
C PRO A 50 -20.62 -7.04 -37.51
N ALA A 51 -19.54 -7.49 -36.87
CA ALA A 51 -19.09 -7.05 -35.56
C ALA A 51 -18.18 -5.80 -35.56
N VAL A 52 -17.64 -5.36 -36.71
CA VAL A 52 -16.76 -4.19 -36.76
C VAL A 52 -17.58 -2.92 -36.57
N LYS A 53 -17.31 -2.18 -35.48
CA LYS A 53 -17.96 -0.90 -35.20
C LYS A 53 -16.96 0.23 -35.47
N GLN A 54 -16.93 0.68 -36.71
CA GLN A 54 -16.04 1.76 -37.13
C GLN A 54 -16.47 3.10 -36.52
N LEU A 55 -15.49 3.87 -36.05
CA LEU A 55 -15.69 5.22 -35.55
C LEU A 55 -14.59 6.14 -36.09
N GLY A 56 -14.99 7.25 -36.70
CA GLY A 56 -14.08 8.29 -37.14
C GLY A 56 -13.71 9.21 -35.97
N VAL A 57 -12.41 9.43 -35.76
CA VAL A 57 -11.86 10.25 -34.67
C VAL A 57 -10.72 11.14 -35.17
N VAL A 58 -10.45 12.23 -34.45
CA VAL A 58 -9.41 13.22 -34.77
C VAL A 58 -8.41 13.28 -33.62
N VAL A 59 -7.12 13.17 -33.94
CA VAL A 59 -6.02 13.20 -32.97
C VAL A 59 -5.88 14.60 -32.35
N THR A 60 -5.74 14.69 -31.03
CA THR A 60 -5.75 15.97 -30.29
C THR A 60 -4.37 16.48 -29.87
N GLY A 61 -3.29 15.78 -30.22
CA GLY A 61 -1.92 16.14 -29.86
C GLY A 61 -0.89 15.23 -30.54
N LEU A 62 0.39 15.39 -30.21
CA LEU A 62 1.42 14.46 -30.67
C LEU A 62 1.27 13.11 -29.96
N SER A 63 1.23 12.02 -30.73
CA SER A 63 1.08 10.66 -30.20
C SER A 63 1.67 9.62 -31.15
N HIS A 64 1.46 8.34 -30.84
CA HIS A 64 1.95 7.22 -31.62
C HIS A 64 0.90 6.12 -31.77
N LEU A 65 0.84 5.52 -32.95
CA LEU A 65 0.20 4.23 -33.18
C LEU A 65 1.19 3.13 -32.83
N VAL A 66 0.77 2.15 -32.04
CA VAL A 66 1.63 1.06 -31.56
C VAL A 66 1.23 -0.24 -32.23
N GLU A 67 2.18 -0.91 -32.89
CA GLU A 67 1.94 -2.22 -33.51
C GLU A 67 1.91 -3.33 -32.43
N LYS A 68 0.85 -4.13 -32.36
CA LYS A 68 0.75 -5.26 -31.44
C LYS A 68 1.70 -6.38 -31.86
N GLN A 69 2.54 -6.83 -30.92
CA GLN A 69 3.43 -7.98 -31.12
C GLN A 69 2.92 -9.17 -30.30
N GLY A 70 2.50 -10.24 -30.98
CA GLY A 70 1.81 -11.35 -30.34
C GLY A 70 0.52 -10.87 -29.66
N ASN A 71 0.43 -11.04 -28.34
CA ASN A 71 -0.73 -10.63 -27.55
C ASN A 71 -0.48 -9.37 -26.69
N SER A 72 0.55 -8.56 -26.96
CA SER A 72 0.92 -7.41 -26.13
C SER A 72 1.34 -6.18 -26.93
N LEU A 73 1.06 -4.99 -26.40
CA LEU A 73 1.60 -3.71 -26.89
C LEU A 73 2.92 -3.30 -26.19
N MET A 74 3.28 -3.96 -25.08
CA MET A 74 4.43 -3.58 -24.24
C MET A 74 5.79 -3.84 -24.92
N GLY A 75 5.87 -4.85 -25.78
CA GLY A 75 7.12 -5.20 -26.46
C GLY A 75 7.37 -4.46 -27.76
N SER A 76 6.42 -3.62 -28.19
CA SER A 76 6.50 -3.00 -29.51
C SER A 76 7.49 -1.85 -29.53
N THR A 77 8.40 -1.87 -30.51
CA THR A 77 9.34 -0.79 -30.81
C THR A 77 9.00 -0.07 -32.12
N LYS A 78 7.89 -0.47 -32.76
CA LYS A 78 7.44 0.10 -34.02
C LYS A 78 6.26 1.01 -33.76
N GLU A 79 6.52 2.29 -33.96
CA GLU A 79 5.57 3.36 -33.75
C GLU A 79 5.40 4.15 -35.04
N VAL A 80 4.14 4.47 -35.37
CA VAL A 80 3.83 5.47 -36.40
C VAL A 80 3.44 6.73 -35.65
N GLU A 81 4.26 7.77 -35.76
CA GLU A 81 3.94 9.07 -35.18
C GLU A 81 2.68 9.66 -35.84
N ILE A 82 1.79 10.19 -35.01
CA ILE A 82 0.57 10.88 -35.41
C ILE A 82 0.52 12.22 -34.70
N GLN A 83 -0.05 13.22 -35.36
CA GLN A 83 -0.05 14.60 -34.90
C GLN A 83 -1.47 15.15 -34.80
N GLN A 84 -1.61 16.29 -34.13
CA GLN A 84 -2.90 16.95 -33.96
C GLN A 84 -3.55 17.22 -35.33
N GLY A 85 -4.81 16.81 -35.46
CA GLY A 85 -5.60 16.96 -36.69
C GLY A 85 -5.55 15.76 -37.63
N ASP A 86 -4.68 14.77 -37.39
CA ASP A 86 -4.74 13.50 -38.14
C ASP A 86 -6.10 12.81 -37.91
N GLU A 87 -6.66 12.27 -38.98
CA GLU A 87 -7.94 11.55 -38.95
C GLU A 87 -7.70 10.04 -38.85
N LEU A 88 -8.32 9.41 -37.86
CA LEU A 88 -8.28 7.96 -37.69
C LEU A 88 -9.67 7.37 -37.88
N THR A 89 -9.74 6.18 -38.47
CA THR A 89 -10.91 5.30 -38.31
C THR A 89 -10.52 4.15 -37.40
N ILE A 90 -11.16 4.03 -36.24
CA ILE A 90 -10.88 2.99 -35.25
C ILE A 90 -11.97 1.91 -35.24
N ASP A 91 -11.63 0.70 -34.81
CA ASP A 91 -12.59 -0.37 -34.54
C ASP A 91 -12.92 -0.41 -33.04
N THR A 92 -14.09 0.12 -32.69
CA THR A 92 -14.57 0.14 -31.29
C THR A 92 -14.95 -1.24 -30.77
N ALA A 93 -15.10 -2.24 -31.63
CA ALA A 93 -15.31 -3.63 -31.22
C ALA A 93 -14.00 -4.37 -30.88
N VAL A 94 -12.85 -3.84 -31.33
CA VAL A 94 -11.53 -4.42 -31.09
C VAL A 94 -10.71 -3.43 -30.25
N ALA A 95 -10.92 -3.51 -28.94
CA ALA A 95 -10.14 -2.77 -27.96
C ALA A 95 -9.42 -3.73 -27.00
N LEU A 96 -8.26 -3.29 -26.51
CA LEU A 96 -7.50 -4.03 -25.51
C LEU A 96 -7.03 -3.09 -24.41
N HIS A 97 -6.90 -3.62 -23.19
CA HIS A 97 -6.26 -2.88 -22.11
C HIS A 97 -4.76 -3.16 -22.15
N SER A 98 -3.95 -2.11 -22.02
CA SER A 98 -2.50 -2.22 -21.92
C SER A 98 -2.00 -1.36 -20.79
N LYS A 99 -0.88 -1.80 -20.19
CA LYS A 99 -0.18 -0.99 -19.21
C LYS A 99 0.71 0.08 -19.86
N ARG A 100 0.88 0.00 -21.18
CA ARG A 100 1.67 0.94 -21.96
C ARG A 100 1.09 2.34 -21.80
N GLY A 101 1.81 3.20 -21.11
CA GLY A 101 1.42 4.56 -20.79
C GLY A 101 1.92 5.57 -21.82
N PRO A 102 1.67 6.87 -21.57
CA PRO A 102 2.29 7.94 -22.32
C PRO A 102 3.81 7.88 -22.12
N ASN A 103 4.57 7.91 -23.21
CA ASN A 103 6.03 7.87 -23.20
C ASN A 103 6.59 6.56 -22.62
N HIS A 104 5.98 5.42 -22.95
CA HIS A 104 6.43 4.10 -22.50
C HIS A 104 7.92 3.85 -22.71
N GLU A 105 8.50 4.44 -23.75
CA GLU A 105 9.90 4.37 -24.11
C GLU A 105 10.80 4.91 -22.98
N LEU A 106 10.28 5.88 -22.22
CA LEU A 106 10.91 6.47 -21.04
C LEU A 106 10.48 5.77 -19.73
N TYR A 107 9.26 5.22 -19.67
CA TYR A 107 8.61 4.72 -18.45
C TYR A 107 8.32 3.22 -18.41
N ASP A 108 8.93 2.41 -19.27
CA ASP A 108 8.65 0.98 -19.44
C ASP A 108 8.61 0.19 -18.12
N GLN A 109 9.51 0.50 -17.18
CA GLN A 109 9.55 -0.19 -15.88
C GLN A 109 8.38 0.16 -14.95
N VAL A 110 7.85 1.38 -15.05
CA VAL A 110 6.67 1.82 -14.31
C VAL A 110 5.44 1.18 -14.94
N ASP A 111 5.32 1.27 -16.26
CA ASP A 111 4.24 0.68 -17.04
C ASP A 111 4.19 -0.84 -16.88
N LYS A 112 5.32 -1.56 -16.84
CA LYS A 112 5.31 -3.01 -16.59
C LYS A 112 4.67 -3.37 -15.25
N LYS A 113 4.75 -2.48 -14.26
CA LYS A 113 4.33 -2.70 -12.86
C LYS A 113 2.95 -2.12 -12.55
N SER A 114 2.45 -1.16 -13.32
CA SER A 114 1.13 -0.56 -13.11
C SER A 114 0.00 -1.55 -13.43
N GLN A 115 -1.23 -1.19 -13.05
CA GLN A 115 -2.39 -1.88 -13.58
C GLN A 115 -2.59 -1.48 -15.06
N PRO A 116 -3.22 -2.33 -15.88
CA PRO A 116 -3.56 -1.97 -17.25
C PRO A 116 -4.64 -0.88 -17.20
N ASP A 117 -4.20 0.38 -17.20
CA ASP A 117 -5.07 1.53 -16.96
C ASP A 117 -5.53 2.19 -18.26
N TYR A 118 -4.97 1.79 -19.40
CA TYR A 118 -5.26 2.42 -20.68
C TYR A 118 -5.95 1.47 -21.64
N LEU A 119 -7.06 1.91 -22.21
CA LEU A 119 -7.72 1.29 -23.34
C LEU A 119 -7.03 1.70 -24.64
N TRP A 120 -6.87 0.73 -25.54
CA TRP A 120 -6.26 0.89 -26.85
C TRP A 120 -7.20 0.34 -27.91
N PHE A 121 -7.43 1.10 -28.97
CA PHE A 121 -8.36 0.76 -30.06
C PHE A 121 -7.59 0.43 -31.33
N LYS A 122 -8.02 -0.61 -32.05
CA LYS A 122 -7.42 -0.96 -33.33
C LYS A 122 -7.69 0.14 -34.37
N VAL A 123 -6.66 0.54 -35.11
CA VAL A 123 -6.76 1.53 -36.19
C VAL A 123 -6.96 0.82 -37.52
N LEU A 124 -8.00 1.22 -38.25
CA LEU A 124 -8.35 0.70 -39.57
C LEU A 124 -7.82 1.61 -40.70
N LYS A 125 -7.92 2.92 -40.50
CA LYS A 125 -7.45 3.95 -41.46
C LYS A 125 -6.73 5.09 -40.75
N LEU A 126 -5.74 5.66 -41.42
CA LEU A 126 -5.03 6.89 -41.05
C LEU A 126 -5.05 7.83 -42.26
N ASN A 127 -5.65 9.02 -42.12
CA ASN A 127 -5.75 10.03 -43.19
C ASN A 127 -6.29 9.47 -44.52
N SER A 128 -7.37 8.67 -44.45
CA SER A 128 -7.98 7.92 -45.55
C SER A 128 -7.21 6.70 -46.08
N ASP A 129 -5.93 6.54 -45.75
CA ASP A 129 -5.15 5.37 -46.15
C ASP A 129 -5.50 4.15 -45.28
N GLU A 130 -5.74 3.01 -45.93
CA GLU A 130 -6.01 1.76 -45.21
C GLU A 130 -4.73 1.23 -44.55
N VAL A 131 -4.80 1.08 -43.21
CA VAL A 131 -3.71 0.51 -42.40
C VAL A 131 -4.12 -0.79 -41.72
N ALA A 132 -5.33 -1.29 -42.01
CA ALA A 132 -5.94 -2.47 -41.38
C ALA A 132 -5.12 -3.77 -41.54
N SER A 133 -4.21 -3.84 -42.52
CA SER A 133 -3.27 -4.96 -42.68
C SER A 133 -2.22 -5.03 -41.57
N LYS A 134 -2.06 -3.96 -40.78
CA LYS A 134 -1.19 -3.88 -39.61
C LYS A 134 -2.04 -3.93 -38.34
N GLU A 135 -1.53 -4.58 -37.31
CA GLU A 135 -2.16 -4.61 -35.98
C GLU A 135 -1.81 -3.33 -35.19
N LEU A 136 -2.13 -2.16 -35.74
CA LEU A 136 -1.87 -0.86 -35.11
C LEU A 136 -2.98 -0.49 -34.13
N PHE A 137 -2.59 0.04 -32.97
CA PHE A 137 -3.50 0.50 -31.93
C PHE A 137 -3.21 1.93 -31.52
N VAL A 138 -4.26 2.67 -31.19
CA VAL A 138 -4.20 4.04 -30.65
C VAL A 138 -4.80 4.06 -29.25
N ARG A 139 -4.18 4.81 -28.34
CA ARG A 139 -4.62 4.90 -26.95
C ARG A 139 -5.83 5.81 -26.79
N GLU A 140 -6.74 5.47 -25.89
CA GLU A 140 -7.75 6.40 -25.41
C GLU A 140 -7.13 7.72 -24.92
N HIS A 141 -7.91 8.80 -25.00
CA HIS A 141 -7.51 10.18 -24.69
C HIS A 141 -6.45 10.81 -25.62
N THR A 142 -6.08 10.18 -26.73
CA THR A 142 -5.20 10.79 -27.75
C THR A 142 -5.98 11.38 -28.93
N PHE A 143 -7.30 11.17 -28.95
CA PHE A 143 -8.21 11.60 -30.00
C PHE A 143 -9.58 11.96 -29.41
N LEU A 144 -10.39 12.66 -30.21
CA LEU A 144 -11.80 12.94 -29.97
C LEU A 144 -12.64 12.44 -31.15
N THR A 145 -13.94 12.21 -30.94
CA THR A 145 -14.86 12.03 -32.08
C THR A 145 -14.96 13.33 -32.89
N HIS A 146 -15.51 13.26 -34.11
CA HIS A 146 -15.76 14.44 -34.93
C HIS A 146 -16.69 15.45 -34.23
N ASP A 147 -17.56 14.95 -33.35
CA ASP A 147 -18.45 15.76 -32.50
C ASP A 147 -17.76 16.27 -31.21
N GLN A 148 -16.43 16.14 -31.11
CA GLN A 148 -15.60 16.54 -29.97
C GLN A 148 -15.89 15.79 -28.66
N GLU A 149 -16.46 14.59 -28.73
CA GLU A 149 -16.71 13.76 -27.55
C GLU A 149 -15.51 12.86 -27.23
N ILE A 150 -15.30 12.60 -25.94
CA ILE A 150 -14.35 11.61 -25.46
C ILE A 150 -15.00 10.23 -25.58
N VAL A 151 -14.31 9.30 -26.25
CA VAL A 151 -14.73 7.89 -26.28
C VAL A 151 -14.44 7.30 -24.90
N ASP A 152 -15.49 7.07 -24.10
CA ASP A 152 -15.37 6.54 -22.74
C ASP A 152 -15.56 5.01 -22.68
N SER A 153 -14.82 4.39 -21.75
CA SER A 153 -14.71 2.95 -21.48
C SER A 153 -16.01 2.18 -21.16
N PRO A 154 -17.10 2.76 -20.57
CA PRO A 154 -18.23 1.98 -20.06
C PRO A 154 -18.97 1.13 -21.10
N SER A 155 -18.86 1.46 -22.39
CA SER A 155 -19.59 0.80 -23.48
C SER A 155 -18.78 -0.24 -24.25
N VAL A 156 -17.48 -0.38 -23.94
CA VAL A 156 -16.57 -1.32 -24.62
C VAL A 156 -16.46 -2.61 -23.81
N LYS A 157 -16.93 -3.74 -24.37
CA LYS A 157 -16.79 -5.05 -23.73
C LYS A 157 -15.31 -5.42 -23.63
N LYS A 158 -14.82 -5.61 -22.40
CA LYS A 158 -13.46 -6.11 -22.12
C LYS A 158 -13.29 -7.48 -22.78
N SER A 159 -12.18 -7.69 -23.50
CA SER A 159 -11.90 -9.00 -24.09
C SER A 159 -11.57 -10.03 -22.98
N ASP A 160 -12.03 -11.26 -23.18
CA ASP A 160 -11.84 -12.37 -22.22
C ASP A 160 -10.37 -12.83 -22.07
N ASP A 161 -9.47 -12.33 -22.92
CA ASP A 161 -8.01 -12.50 -22.80
C ASP A 161 -7.42 -11.75 -21.60
N TYR A 162 -8.24 -10.99 -20.88
CA TYR A 162 -7.95 -10.39 -19.57
C TYR A 162 -7.87 -11.43 -18.45
N ARG A 163 -7.06 -12.49 -18.62
CA ARG A 163 -6.62 -13.32 -17.50
C ARG A 163 -5.52 -12.60 -16.75
N LEU A 164 -5.93 -11.64 -15.93
CA LEU A 164 -5.23 -11.34 -14.68
C LEU A 164 -4.95 -12.68 -13.97
N ARG A 165 -3.71 -13.18 -14.03
CA ARG A 165 -3.13 -13.73 -12.81
C ARG A 165 -2.85 -12.55 -11.89
N GLY A 166 -3.91 -11.88 -11.45
CA GLY A 166 -3.81 -11.05 -10.27
C GLY A 166 -3.38 -12.01 -9.18
N THR A 167 -2.15 -11.90 -8.70
CA THR A 167 -1.85 -12.36 -7.35
C THR A 167 -2.95 -11.73 -6.51
N LYS A 168 -3.85 -12.57 -5.98
CA LYS A 168 -5.00 -12.15 -5.18
C LYS A 168 -4.43 -11.14 -4.18
N GLN A 169 -4.75 -9.85 -4.36
CA GLN A 169 -4.14 -8.83 -3.54
C GLN A 169 -4.72 -9.07 -2.15
N GLU A 170 -3.90 -9.65 -1.27
CA GLU A 170 -4.29 -9.93 0.10
C GLU A 170 -4.64 -8.59 0.74
N THR A 171 -5.93 -8.36 0.93
CA THR A 171 -6.44 -7.22 1.67
C THR A 171 -6.26 -7.55 3.15
N TYR A 172 -5.33 -6.86 3.79
CA TYR A 172 -5.11 -6.94 5.22
C TYR A 172 -5.87 -5.81 5.92
N ASP A 173 -6.56 -6.15 7.00
CA ASP A 173 -7.15 -5.18 7.92
C ASP A 173 -6.87 -5.58 9.36
N TYR A 174 -6.99 -4.62 10.29
CA TYR A 174 -6.91 -4.95 11.70
C TYR A 174 -8.15 -5.73 12.14
N PRO A 175 -8.02 -6.72 13.03
CA PRO A 175 -9.18 -7.29 13.69
C PRO A 175 -9.93 -6.16 14.42
N CYS A 176 -11.16 -5.90 14.03
CA CYS A 176 -11.92 -4.79 14.57
C CYS A 176 -12.58 -5.19 15.90
N THR A 177 -12.20 -4.55 17.01
CA THR A 177 -12.76 -4.83 18.34
C THR A 177 -14.01 -4.01 18.65
N LEU A 178 -14.20 -2.87 17.97
CA LEU A 178 -15.30 -1.95 18.19
C LEU A 178 -15.97 -1.61 16.87
N ALA A 179 -17.29 -1.82 16.80
CA ALA A 179 -18.07 -1.49 15.61
C ALA A 179 -17.88 -0.02 15.22
N HIS A 180 -17.71 0.22 13.92
CA HIS A 180 -17.65 1.60 13.41
C HIS A 180 -18.95 2.33 13.70
N VAL A 181 -18.82 3.52 14.26
CA VAL A 181 -19.89 4.50 14.22
C VAL A 181 -19.91 5.06 12.80
N LYS A 182 -21.09 5.10 12.16
CA LYS A 182 -21.27 5.87 10.90
C LYS A 182 -20.72 7.28 11.09
N GLN A 183 -20.36 7.97 10.00
CA GLN A 183 -19.85 9.35 10.06
C GLN A 183 -20.61 10.17 11.12
N ALA A 184 -19.89 10.50 12.19
CA ALA A 184 -20.44 11.16 13.36
C ALA A 184 -19.71 12.51 13.52
N PRO A 185 -20.25 13.60 12.96
CA PRO A 185 -19.68 14.94 13.11
C PRO A 185 -19.46 15.32 14.59
N GLU A 186 -20.36 14.87 15.47
CA GLU A 186 -20.24 15.04 16.93
C GLU A 186 -18.98 14.35 17.49
N ALA A 187 -18.64 13.15 17.02
CA ALA A 187 -17.42 12.45 17.44
C ALA A 187 -16.16 13.21 17.04
N LEU A 188 -16.11 13.73 15.81
CA LEU A 188 -14.99 14.56 15.35
C LEU A 188 -14.89 15.86 16.15
N GLN A 189 -16.01 16.45 16.54
CA GLN A 189 -16.00 17.64 17.40
C GLN A 189 -15.47 17.31 18.80
N THR A 190 -15.85 16.18 19.39
CA THR A 190 -15.32 15.74 20.68
C THR A 190 -13.81 15.53 20.62
N ILE A 191 -13.28 14.92 19.54
CA ILE A 191 -11.83 14.76 19.34
C ILE A 191 -11.12 16.12 19.28
N LYS A 192 -11.69 17.12 18.59
CA LYS A 192 -11.14 18.48 18.56
C LYS A 192 -11.16 19.13 19.94
N ASN A 193 -12.21 18.88 20.74
CA ASN A 193 -12.28 19.38 22.11
C ASN A 193 -11.18 18.74 22.98
N THR A 194 -10.87 17.45 22.81
CA THR A 194 -9.73 16.79 23.48
C THR A 194 -8.41 17.49 23.16
N ILE A 195 -8.17 17.89 21.90
CA ILE A 195 -6.96 18.66 21.53
C ILE A 195 -6.92 20.01 22.27
N ALA A 196 -8.07 20.71 22.35
CA ALA A 196 -8.17 21.99 23.06
C ALA A 196 -7.92 21.84 24.56
N GLU A 197 -8.44 20.78 25.18
CA GLU A 197 -8.20 20.45 26.58
C GLU A 197 -6.72 20.15 26.84
N ILE A 198 -6.11 19.30 26.01
CA ILE A 198 -4.66 19.02 26.08
C ILE A 198 -3.89 20.33 25.96
N LYS A 199 -4.22 21.21 25.00
CA LYS A 199 -3.58 22.51 24.82
C LYS A 199 -3.67 23.38 26.08
N ALA A 200 -4.85 23.47 26.69
CA ALA A 200 -5.11 24.33 27.85
C ALA A 200 -4.45 23.86 29.16
N ARG A 201 -4.05 22.58 29.26
CA ARG A 201 -3.32 22.07 30.44
C ARG A 201 -1.94 22.70 30.51
N ASP A 202 -1.76 23.62 31.46
CA ASP A 202 -0.45 24.08 31.93
C ASP A 202 -0.12 23.31 33.21
N THR A 203 0.85 22.39 33.11
CA THR A 203 1.25 21.56 34.25
C THR A 203 2.41 22.17 35.03
N GLY A 204 3.07 23.22 34.53
CA GLY A 204 4.34 23.71 35.08
C GLY A 204 5.50 22.70 35.03
N GLU A 205 5.25 21.49 34.52
CA GLU A 205 6.17 20.37 34.43
C GLU A 205 6.48 20.04 32.97
N THR A 206 7.52 19.23 32.73
CA THR A 206 7.82 18.73 31.37
C THR A 206 6.64 17.86 30.90
N PRO A 207 6.04 18.12 29.73
CA PRO A 207 4.87 17.39 29.28
C PRO A 207 5.19 15.91 29.06
N ASP A 208 4.35 15.02 29.59
CA ASP A 208 4.40 13.59 29.28
C ASP A 208 3.85 13.33 27.87
N VAL A 209 4.72 13.46 26.87
CA VAL A 209 4.37 13.28 25.45
C VAL A 209 3.77 11.89 25.19
N LYS A 210 4.24 10.84 25.87
CA LYS A 210 3.72 9.47 25.69
C LYS A 210 2.30 9.36 26.21
N GLY A 211 2.07 9.87 27.43
CA GLY A 211 0.73 9.93 28.02
C GLY A 211 -0.26 10.71 27.16
N LEU A 212 0.14 11.85 26.62
CA LEU A 212 -0.72 12.67 25.74
C LEU A 212 -1.06 11.97 24.42
N ILE A 213 -0.10 11.25 23.80
CA ILE A 213 -0.36 10.44 22.60
C ILE A 213 -1.34 9.31 22.90
N GLN A 214 -1.15 8.62 24.03
CA GLN A 214 -2.04 7.54 24.47
C GLN A 214 -3.47 8.05 24.70
N GLU A 215 -3.62 9.14 25.45
CA GLU A 215 -4.91 9.78 25.74
C GLU A 215 -5.64 10.15 24.44
N PHE A 216 -4.94 10.78 23.51
CA PHE A 216 -5.53 11.20 22.24
C PHE A 216 -5.95 10.00 21.37
N ARG A 217 -5.12 8.95 21.31
CA ARG A 217 -5.45 7.70 20.62
C ARG A 217 -6.67 7.01 21.25
N GLU A 218 -6.79 7.01 22.57
CA GLU A 218 -7.96 6.48 23.27
C GLU A 218 -9.22 7.26 22.87
N ALA A 219 -9.17 8.59 22.87
CA ALA A 219 -10.27 9.43 22.38
C ALA A 219 -10.67 9.11 20.93
N LEU A 220 -9.71 8.90 20.03
CA LEU A 220 -9.99 8.46 18.65
C LEU A 220 -10.79 7.14 18.63
N SER A 221 -10.30 6.12 19.34
CA SER A 221 -10.93 4.80 19.36
C SER A 221 -12.30 4.80 20.06
N THR A 222 -12.46 5.57 21.13
CA THR A 222 -13.71 5.67 21.89
C THR A 222 -14.80 6.36 21.07
N HIS A 223 -14.47 7.42 20.34
CA HIS A 223 -15.47 8.23 19.65
C HIS A 223 -15.73 7.81 18.20
N LEU A 224 -14.76 7.23 17.50
CA LEU A 224 -14.92 6.79 16.11
C LEU A 224 -15.14 5.27 15.97
N GLY A 225 -14.84 4.50 17.02
CA GLY A 225 -14.77 3.04 16.96
C GLY A 225 -13.49 2.58 16.25
N GLY A 226 -13.44 1.32 15.81
CA GLY A 226 -12.31 0.80 15.04
C GLY A 226 -11.03 0.54 15.86
N THR A 227 -9.94 0.28 15.13
CA THR A 227 -8.61 0.07 15.71
C THR A 227 -7.70 1.23 15.34
N PHE A 228 -7.02 1.80 16.35
CA PHE A 228 -6.03 2.85 16.20
C PHE A 228 -4.71 2.44 16.83
N ILE A 229 -3.64 2.62 16.07
CA ILE A 229 -2.26 2.39 16.49
C ILE A 229 -1.53 3.74 16.46
N SER A 230 -0.76 4.04 17.49
CA SER A 230 0.19 5.15 17.52
C SER A 230 1.61 4.59 17.59
N CYS A 231 2.50 5.05 16.71
CA CYS A 231 3.91 4.71 16.69
C CYS A 231 4.73 5.98 16.97
N LEU A 232 5.19 6.16 18.21
CA LEU A 232 6.17 7.20 18.54
C LEU A 232 7.57 6.69 18.19
N TYR A 233 8.35 7.45 17.43
CA TYR A 233 9.69 7.08 17.02
C TYR A 233 10.67 8.25 17.24
N GLY A 234 11.91 8.09 16.80
CA GLY A 234 12.93 9.13 16.93
C GLY A 234 13.35 9.39 18.37
N SER A 235 13.71 10.64 18.66
CA SER A 235 14.39 10.99 19.92
C SER A 235 13.52 10.85 21.17
N TYR A 236 12.20 11.06 21.04
CA TYR A 236 11.24 10.88 22.14
C TYR A 236 10.97 9.40 22.45
N ALA A 237 11.06 8.52 21.46
CA ALA A 237 10.92 7.07 21.70
C ALA A 237 12.13 6.52 22.49
N THR A 238 13.33 7.01 22.21
CA THR A 238 14.58 6.55 22.84
C THR A 238 14.91 7.25 24.15
N GLY A 239 14.19 8.30 24.53
CA GLY A 239 14.53 9.14 25.67
C GLY A 239 15.78 10.00 25.43
N SER A 240 16.19 10.20 24.17
CA SER A 240 17.37 10.99 23.80
C SER A 240 17.03 12.38 23.26
N GLN A 241 15.79 12.82 23.43
CA GLN A 241 15.32 14.15 23.04
C GLN A 241 16.12 15.25 23.76
N LYS A 242 16.35 16.34 23.04
CA LYS A 242 16.92 17.59 23.55
C LYS A 242 15.83 18.66 23.56
N LYS A 243 16.10 19.80 24.21
CA LYS A 243 15.19 20.95 24.13
C LYS A 243 14.98 21.34 22.66
N GLY A 244 13.72 21.42 22.24
CA GLY A 244 13.35 21.72 20.86
C GLY A 244 13.52 20.56 19.87
N SER A 245 13.73 19.33 20.35
CA SER A 245 13.64 18.14 19.49
C SER A 245 12.23 17.96 18.96
N ASP A 246 12.13 17.50 17.71
CA ASP A 246 10.86 17.23 17.06
C ASP A 246 10.19 15.99 17.66
N ILE A 247 8.85 15.99 17.65
CA ILE A 247 8.02 14.85 18.09
C ILE A 247 7.59 14.08 16.85
N ASP A 248 8.27 12.95 16.65
CA ASP A 248 8.06 12.03 15.55
C ASP A 248 7.01 10.97 15.91
N VAL A 249 5.78 11.10 15.42
CA VAL A 249 4.72 10.10 15.64
C VAL A 249 3.86 9.89 14.41
N MET A 250 3.49 8.65 14.18
CA MET A 250 2.61 8.20 13.11
C MET A 250 1.40 7.49 13.71
N PHE A 251 0.20 7.78 13.19
CA PHE A 251 -1.01 7.04 13.53
C PHE A 251 -1.38 6.09 12.38
N SER A 252 -1.92 4.93 12.74
CA SER A 252 -2.55 4.00 11.80
C SER A 252 -3.95 3.65 12.28
N CYS A 253 -4.86 3.39 11.35
CA CYS A 253 -6.20 2.90 11.67
C CYS A 253 -6.63 1.78 10.70
N ASP A 254 -7.67 1.04 11.07
CA ASP A 254 -8.28 0.05 10.18
C ASP A 254 -8.74 0.68 8.85
N ASN A 255 -8.87 -0.13 7.81
CA ASN A 255 -9.12 0.38 6.45
C ASN A 255 -10.47 1.07 6.32
N GLN A 256 -11.48 0.65 7.10
CA GLN A 256 -12.80 1.25 7.06
C GLN A 256 -12.77 2.66 7.68
N THR A 257 -12.15 2.82 8.85
CA THR A 257 -11.93 4.11 9.51
C THR A 257 -11.13 5.04 8.59
N TYR A 258 -10.04 4.52 8.00
CA TYR A 258 -9.22 5.27 7.05
C TYR A 258 -10.07 5.77 5.88
N LYS A 259 -10.83 4.88 5.24
CA LYS A 259 -11.68 5.23 4.09
C LYS A 259 -12.75 6.27 4.44
N VAL A 260 -13.33 6.20 5.64
CA VAL A 260 -14.44 7.06 6.06
C VAL A 260 -13.99 8.44 6.52
N TYR A 261 -12.85 8.54 7.22
CA TYR A 261 -12.45 9.72 7.97
C TYR A 261 -11.10 10.32 7.57
N ARG A 262 -10.40 9.79 6.55
CA ARG A 262 -9.03 10.26 6.18
C ARG A 262 -8.94 11.77 6.00
N ASN A 263 -9.88 12.38 5.29
CA ASN A 263 -9.82 13.80 4.94
C ASN A 263 -9.98 14.70 6.18
N GLU A 264 -10.74 14.25 7.17
CA GLU A 264 -10.99 14.93 8.42
C GLU A 264 -9.89 14.66 9.45
N LEU A 265 -9.38 13.42 9.51
CA LEU A 265 -8.39 13.00 10.49
C LEU A 265 -7.00 13.57 10.21
N VAL A 266 -6.55 13.64 8.95
CA VAL A 266 -5.20 14.18 8.66
C VAL A 266 -5.01 15.60 9.23
N PRO A 267 -5.94 16.57 9.02
CA PRO A 267 -5.86 17.88 9.67
C PRO A 267 -5.91 17.80 11.20
N ILE A 268 -6.81 16.99 11.77
CA ILE A 268 -6.98 16.84 13.22
C ILE A 268 -5.69 16.32 13.88
N LEU A 269 -5.08 15.28 13.31
CA LEU A 269 -3.79 14.75 13.78
C LEU A 269 -2.70 15.80 13.66
N THR A 270 -2.65 16.54 12.55
CA THR A 270 -1.67 17.61 12.34
C THR A 270 -1.78 18.69 13.41
N ASP A 271 -3.00 19.08 13.78
CA ASP A 271 -3.22 20.09 14.82
C ASP A 271 -2.88 19.56 16.22
N PHE A 272 -3.19 18.28 16.51
CA PHE A 272 -2.71 17.63 17.72
C PHE A 272 -1.17 17.65 17.82
N LEU A 273 -0.46 17.35 16.73
CA LEU A 273 0.99 17.38 16.71
C LEU A 273 1.56 18.77 16.89
N LYS A 274 0.96 19.81 16.30
CA LYS A 274 1.33 21.21 16.59
C LYS A 274 1.22 21.51 18.08
N VAL A 275 0.12 21.10 18.73
CA VAL A 275 -0.05 21.28 20.18
C VAL A 275 1.05 20.57 20.98
N LEU A 276 1.43 19.34 20.60
CA LEU A 276 2.54 18.66 21.25
C LEU A 276 3.88 19.39 21.07
N HIS A 277 4.19 19.84 19.84
CA HIS A 277 5.42 20.58 19.54
C HIS A 277 5.48 21.91 20.31
N ASP A 278 4.38 22.66 20.35
CA ASP A 278 4.26 23.91 21.10
C ASP A 278 4.58 23.69 22.59
N LYS A 279 4.04 22.60 23.18
CA LYS A 279 4.27 22.27 24.59
C LYS A 279 5.73 21.94 24.93
N VAL A 280 6.49 21.40 23.98
CA VAL A 280 7.92 21.10 24.18
C VAL A 280 8.85 22.20 23.62
N GLY A 281 8.28 23.28 23.06
CA GLY A 281 9.01 24.36 22.42
C GLY A 281 9.76 23.93 21.14
N ALA A 282 9.23 22.93 20.43
CA ALA A 282 9.75 22.46 19.15
C ALA A 282 8.99 23.10 17.98
N ARG A 283 9.56 23.02 16.77
CA ARG A 283 8.89 23.43 15.54
C ARG A 283 8.31 22.21 14.87
N VAL A 284 7.16 22.36 14.22
CA VAL A 284 6.62 21.29 13.39
C VAL A 284 7.47 21.17 12.14
N ASP A 285 8.00 19.99 11.88
CA ASP A 285 8.63 19.65 10.62
C ASP A 285 7.58 19.63 9.49
N ASP A 286 7.82 20.43 8.45
CA ASP A 286 6.99 20.59 7.26
C ASP A 286 7.61 19.98 5.99
N GLU A 287 8.71 19.22 6.11
CA GLU A 287 9.39 18.61 4.97
C GLU A 287 8.52 17.55 4.29
N VAL A 288 8.00 16.58 5.08
CA VAL A 288 7.14 15.52 4.57
C VAL A 288 5.67 15.92 4.70
N PRO A 289 4.86 15.80 3.63
CA PRO A 289 3.44 16.13 3.68
C PRO A 289 2.69 15.36 4.80
N PRO A 290 1.80 16.03 5.56
CA PRO A 290 1.02 15.41 6.63
C PRO A 290 0.30 14.11 6.22
N GLU A 291 -0.28 14.09 5.02
CA GLU A 291 -1.00 12.94 4.44
C GLU A 291 -0.10 11.72 4.18
N SER A 292 1.22 11.93 4.13
CA SER A 292 2.20 10.89 3.91
C SER A 292 2.77 10.34 5.22
N LYS A 293 2.63 11.06 6.35
CA LYS A 293 3.30 10.69 7.61
C LYS A 293 2.37 10.55 8.83
N HIS A 294 1.29 11.32 8.93
CA HIS A 294 0.48 11.37 10.15
C HIS A 294 -0.56 10.25 10.23
N LEU A 295 -1.20 9.87 9.12
CA LEU A 295 -2.23 8.82 9.08
C LEU A 295 -1.96 7.79 7.99
N ILE A 296 -1.83 6.54 8.41
CA ILE A 296 -1.60 5.37 7.56
C ILE A 296 -2.78 4.39 7.69
N SER A 297 -3.10 3.64 6.64
CA SER A 297 -4.10 2.57 6.72
C SER A 297 -3.49 1.25 7.24
N ALA A 298 -4.32 0.36 7.79
CA ALA A 298 -3.91 -0.98 8.18
C ALA A 298 -3.22 -1.73 7.03
N GLN A 299 -3.78 -1.62 5.82
CA GLN A 299 -3.20 -2.18 4.61
C GLN A 299 -1.79 -1.66 4.34
N GLU A 300 -1.57 -0.35 4.41
CA GLU A 300 -0.27 0.27 4.14
C GLU A 300 0.76 -0.10 5.20
N LEU A 301 0.35 -0.12 6.48
CA LEU A 301 1.23 -0.53 7.57
C LEU A 301 1.69 -1.98 7.40
N MET A 302 0.78 -2.88 7.01
CA MET A 302 1.10 -4.28 6.79
C MET A 302 1.88 -4.50 5.48
N GLU A 303 1.57 -3.75 4.43
CA GLU A 303 2.35 -3.76 3.19
C GLU A 303 3.81 -3.36 3.45
N ALA A 304 4.03 -2.32 4.27
CA ALA A 304 5.36 -1.95 4.71
C ALA A 304 6.01 -3.05 5.56
N ALA A 305 5.33 -3.54 6.61
CA ALA A 305 5.81 -4.61 7.48
C ALA A 305 6.19 -5.89 6.71
N SER A 306 5.50 -6.19 5.61
CA SER A 306 5.80 -7.34 4.76
C SER A 306 7.14 -7.25 4.01
N GLY A 307 7.80 -6.09 4.01
CA GLY A 307 9.06 -5.87 3.30
C GLY A 307 8.96 -6.01 1.78
N ARG A 308 7.77 -6.24 1.21
CA ARG A 308 7.54 -6.46 -0.23
C ARG A 308 8.06 -5.32 -1.11
N ILE A 309 8.15 -4.11 -0.56
CA ILE A 309 8.72 -2.94 -1.25
C ILE A 309 10.16 -3.13 -1.71
N TYR A 310 10.91 -4.01 -1.04
CA TYR A 310 12.30 -4.30 -1.38
C TYR A 310 12.41 -5.38 -2.45
N TYR A 311 11.34 -6.13 -2.74
CA TYR A 311 11.33 -7.27 -3.67
C TYR A 311 10.35 -7.01 -4.82
N PRO A 312 10.78 -6.34 -5.90
CA PRO A 312 9.95 -6.19 -7.08
C PRO A 312 9.72 -7.55 -7.71
N GLN A 313 8.46 -7.84 -8.02
CA GLN A 313 8.12 -9.08 -8.70
C GLN A 313 8.82 -9.16 -10.06
N GLY A 314 9.51 -10.27 -10.31
CA GLY A 314 10.20 -10.59 -11.55
C GLY A 314 10.68 -12.04 -11.53
N GLU A 315 10.73 -12.69 -12.69
CA GLU A 315 10.91 -14.14 -12.90
C GLU A 315 12.30 -14.70 -12.51
N THR A 316 13.16 -13.93 -11.84
CA THR A 316 14.52 -14.37 -11.55
C THR A 316 14.61 -15.04 -10.18
N GLN A 317 15.25 -16.22 -10.13
CA GLN A 317 15.50 -17.00 -8.91
C GLN A 317 16.41 -16.30 -7.88
N GLN A 318 17.04 -15.16 -8.23
CA GLN A 318 17.87 -14.39 -7.31
C GLN A 318 17.10 -13.19 -6.74
N PRO A 319 17.17 -12.94 -5.42
CA PRO A 319 16.55 -11.77 -4.81
C PRO A 319 17.15 -10.51 -5.42
N LYS A 320 16.28 -9.66 -5.99
CA LYS A 320 16.66 -8.30 -6.42
C LYS A 320 16.15 -7.33 -5.38
N ILE A 321 17.02 -6.88 -4.50
CA ILE A 321 16.67 -5.90 -3.48
C ILE A 321 16.78 -4.49 -4.07
N HIS A 322 15.67 -3.74 -4.06
CA HIS A 322 15.66 -2.35 -4.50
C HIS A 322 15.85 -1.38 -3.33
N THR A 323 17.05 -0.79 -3.27
CA THR A 323 17.43 0.29 -2.35
C THR A 323 17.00 1.65 -2.88
N LEU A 324 17.17 2.73 -2.10
CA LEU A 324 16.93 4.08 -2.65
C LEU A 324 17.84 4.37 -3.84
N SER A 325 19.12 3.97 -3.77
CA SER A 325 20.06 4.11 -4.88
C SER A 325 19.52 3.48 -6.17
N TYR A 326 18.83 2.34 -6.11
CA TYR A 326 18.17 1.78 -7.30
C TYR A 326 17.18 2.75 -7.98
N PHE A 327 16.43 3.53 -7.20
CA PHE A 327 15.49 4.52 -7.72
C PHE A 327 16.16 5.82 -8.15
N LEU A 328 17.40 6.06 -7.74
CA LEU A 328 18.16 7.27 -8.06
C LEU A 328 19.21 7.06 -9.18
N ASP A 329 19.78 5.86 -9.30
CA ASP A 329 20.84 5.50 -10.26
C ASP A 329 20.32 5.13 -11.64
N LYS A 330 19.04 4.73 -11.73
CA LYS A 330 18.41 4.66 -13.03
C LYS A 330 18.11 6.08 -13.45
N ASP A 331 18.66 6.52 -14.58
CA ASP A 331 18.27 7.72 -15.36
C ASP A 331 16.78 7.72 -15.78
N VAL A 332 15.94 6.96 -15.08
CA VAL A 332 14.49 7.06 -15.09
C VAL A 332 14.15 8.40 -14.44
N ALA A 333 13.89 9.35 -15.32
CA ALA A 333 12.90 10.39 -15.15
C ALA A 333 11.74 9.92 -14.25
N LEU A 334 11.86 10.02 -12.94
CA LEU A 334 10.74 10.48 -12.14
C LEU A 334 10.59 11.94 -12.58
N GLY A 335 9.66 12.23 -13.49
CA GLY A 335 9.59 13.51 -14.22
C GLY A 335 9.93 14.70 -13.30
N GLU A 336 11.01 15.41 -13.61
CA GLU A 336 11.52 16.57 -12.86
C GLU A 336 11.90 16.35 -11.37
N MET A 337 11.84 15.14 -10.82
CA MET A 337 12.20 14.84 -9.43
C MET A 337 13.72 14.75 -9.22
N LYS A 338 14.44 15.84 -9.47
CA LYS A 338 15.81 15.98 -8.97
C LYS A 338 15.76 16.23 -7.46
N LYS A 339 16.76 15.75 -6.70
CA LYS A 339 17.16 16.48 -5.49
C LYS A 339 17.38 17.91 -5.95
N SER A 340 16.59 18.84 -5.46
CA SER A 340 16.75 20.26 -5.81
C SER A 340 18.20 20.68 -5.53
N GLU A 341 18.66 21.82 -6.05
CA GLU A 341 19.99 22.36 -5.73
C GLU A 341 20.24 22.48 -4.20
N SER A 342 19.17 22.45 -3.40
CA SER A 342 19.20 22.39 -1.93
C SER A 342 19.55 21.02 -1.32
N GLY A 343 19.70 19.96 -2.12
CA GLY A 343 19.94 18.59 -1.65
C GLY A 343 18.71 17.87 -1.08
N ARG A 344 17.52 18.50 -1.12
CA ARG A 344 16.25 17.93 -0.63
C ARG A 344 15.46 17.23 -1.73
N PHE A 345 14.77 16.16 -1.36
CA PHE A 345 13.82 15.48 -2.23
C PHE A 345 12.59 16.36 -2.50
N GLY A 346 12.04 16.30 -3.71
CA GLY A 346 10.81 17.01 -4.05
C GLY A 346 9.60 16.48 -3.28
N LYS A 347 8.58 17.32 -3.08
CA LYS A 347 7.36 16.96 -2.34
C LYS A 347 6.66 15.73 -2.92
N ASP A 348 6.61 15.59 -4.24
CA ASP A 348 5.99 14.45 -4.92
C ASP A 348 6.73 13.14 -4.64
N PHE A 349 8.06 13.21 -4.57
CA PHE A 349 8.87 12.05 -4.19
C PHE A 349 8.63 11.67 -2.72
N LEU A 350 8.62 12.66 -1.82
CA LEU A 350 8.30 12.47 -0.40
C LEU A 350 6.88 11.91 -0.19
N ALA A 351 5.95 12.24 -1.08
CA ALA A 351 4.58 11.73 -1.10
C ALA A 351 4.43 10.37 -1.80
N SER A 352 5.48 9.88 -2.48
CA SER A 352 5.39 8.64 -3.26
C SER A 352 5.07 7.44 -2.36
N LYS A 353 4.27 6.50 -2.88
CA LYS A 353 3.93 5.26 -2.17
C LYS A 353 5.19 4.50 -1.73
N TYR A 354 6.20 4.45 -2.60
CA TYR A 354 7.47 3.78 -2.29
C TYR A 354 8.16 4.38 -1.06
N LEU A 355 8.39 5.70 -1.06
CA LEU A 355 9.09 6.33 0.05
C LEU A 355 8.29 6.24 1.34
N ARG A 356 6.97 6.41 1.28
CA ARG A 356 6.08 6.27 2.44
C ARG A 356 6.17 4.87 3.07
N LEU A 357 6.07 3.80 2.28
CA LEU A 357 6.16 2.44 2.82
C LEU A 357 7.55 2.14 3.40
N ARG A 358 8.61 2.69 2.81
CA ARG A 358 9.97 2.59 3.35
C ARG A 358 10.10 3.31 4.68
N LEU A 359 9.56 4.52 4.80
CA LEU A 359 9.53 5.27 6.05
C LEU A 359 8.79 4.49 7.13
N ILE A 360 7.62 3.92 6.81
CA ILE A 360 6.86 3.06 7.72
C ILE A 360 7.71 1.86 8.17
N PHE A 361 8.35 1.14 7.23
CA PHE A 361 9.19 -0.01 7.58
C PHE A 361 10.30 0.40 8.55
N ASN A 362 10.98 1.51 8.28
CA ASN A 362 12.04 2.03 9.16
C ASN A 362 11.50 2.46 10.53
N ILE A 363 10.32 3.05 10.62
CA ILE A 363 9.66 3.36 11.89
C ILE A 363 9.47 2.07 12.69
N LEU A 364 9.00 1.00 12.06
CA LEU A 364 8.73 -0.28 12.71
C LEU A 364 10.01 -1.04 13.14
N THR A 365 11.13 -0.83 12.46
CA THR A 365 12.40 -1.55 12.70
C THR A 365 13.46 -0.74 13.44
N THR A 366 13.19 0.52 13.76
CA THR A 366 14.04 1.37 14.64
C THR A 366 13.43 1.46 16.03
N PRO A 367 14.15 1.96 17.06
CA PRO A 367 13.56 2.19 18.37
C PRO A 367 12.27 3.02 18.29
N ASN A 368 11.18 2.40 18.70
CA ASN A 368 9.84 2.97 18.67
C ASN A 368 9.07 2.58 19.94
N ASP A 369 7.97 3.28 20.17
CA ASP A 369 6.96 2.98 21.17
C ASP A 369 5.61 2.85 20.43
N ILE A 370 5.17 1.60 20.26
CA ILE A 370 3.94 1.26 19.54
C ILE A 370 2.85 0.92 20.55
N SER A 371 1.74 1.64 20.47
CA SER A 371 0.60 1.46 21.35
C SER A 371 -0.69 1.37 20.54
N SER A 372 -1.60 0.47 20.91
CA SER A 372 -2.89 0.28 20.23
C SER A 372 -4.02 -0.05 21.20
N ASN A 373 -5.26 0.31 20.86
CA ASN A 373 -6.47 -0.20 21.54
C ASN A 373 -6.74 -1.67 21.19
N ASN A 374 -5.97 -2.24 20.26
CA ASN A 374 -5.92 -3.65 19.93
C ASN A 374 -4.46 -4.16 19.98
N THR A 375 -4.11 -4.85 21.06
CA THR A 375 -2.76 -5.40 21.27
C THR A 375 -2.43 -6.57 20.33
N GLU A 376 -3.43 -7.32 19.87
CA GLU A 376 -3.23 -8.43 18.92
C GLU A 376 -2.77 -7.91 17.56
N ALA A 377 -3.33 -6.78 17.10
CA ALA A 377 -2.89 -6.13 15.88
C ALA A 377 -1.40 -5.73 15.94
N VAL A 378 -0.96 -5.15 17.07
CA VAL A 378 0.44 -4.77 17.28
C VAL A 378 1.36 -6.00 17.26
N ALA A 379 0.98 -7.06 17.99
CA ALA A 379 1.75 -8.30 18.01
C ALA A 379 1.89 -8.89 16.60
N HIS A 380 0.82 -8.91 15.81
CA HIS A 380 0.83 -9.41 14.44
C HIS A 380 1.75 -8.55 13.53
N ILE A 381 1.66 -7.22 13.59
CA ILE A 381 2.54 -6.32 12.83
C ILE A 381 4.00 -6.55 13.19
N GLN A 382 4.33 -6.61 14.49
CA GLN A 382 5.69 -6.83 14.95
C GLN A 382 6.24 -8.17 14.49
N GLN A 383 5.41 -9.22 14.52
CA GLN A 383 5.78 -10.55 14.04
C GLN A 383 6.05 -10.55 12.53
N VAL A 384 5.15 -10.00 11.71
CA VAL A 384 5.32 -9.92 10.24
C VAL A 384 6.54 -9.08 9.89
N MET A 385 6.67 -7.89 10.48
CA MET A 385 7.83 -7.02 10.29
C MET A 385 9.13 -7.75 10.58
N ARG A 386 9.19 -8.44 11.72
CA ARG A 386 10.39 -9.13 12.17
C ARG A 386 10.78 -10.27 11.22
N ALA A 387 9.84 -11.11 10.83
CA ALA A 387 10.10 -12.19 9.88
C ALA A 387 10.66 -11.66 8.56
N ASN A 388 10.13 -10.53 8.06
CA ASN A 388 10.58 -9.93 6.81
C ASN A 388 11.89 -9.15 6.95
N LEU A 389 12.19 -8.58 8.12
CA LEU A 389 13.50 -7.98 8.41
C LEU A 389 14.60 -9.05 8.45
N ILE A 390 14.34 -10.22 9.05
CA ILE A 390 15.28 -11.35 9.07
C ILE A 390 15.53 -11.82 7.64
N LYS A 391 14.46 -12.04 6.86
CA LYS A 391 14.61 -12.42 5.44
C LYS A 391 15.42 -11.39 4.64
N LEU A 392 15.11 -10.10 4.80
CA LEU A 392 15.85 -9.02 4.15
C LEU A 392 17.33 -9.00 4.55
N SER A 393 17.61 -9.24 5.82
CA SER A 393 18.97 -9.39 6.34
C SER A 393 19.71 -10.54 5.65
N ASP A 394 19.11 -11.73 5.60
CA ASP A 394 19.72 -12.93 5.00
C ASP A 394 19.96 -12.76 3.49
N ASP A 395 18.98 -12.20 2.78
CA ASP A 395 19.09 -11.94 1.34
C ASP A 395 20.20 -10.92 1.04
N LEU A 396 20.34 -9.85 1.85
CA LEU A 396 21.44 -8.87 1.69
C LEU A 396 22.82 -9.47 1.98
N GLN A 397 22.94 -10.31 3.01
CA GLN A 397 24.18 -11.02 3.29
C GLN A 397 24.59 -11.93 2.13
N THR A 398 23.61 -12.64 1.56
CA THR A 398 23.82 -13.49 0.38
C THR A 398 24.27 -12.68 -0.83
N MET A 399 23.64 -11.53 -1.08
CA MET A 399 23.99 -10.67 -2.22
C MET A 399 25.38 -10.03 -2.12
N ASN A 400 25.82 -9.68 -0.91
CA ASN A 400 27.09 -8.98 -0.72
C ASN A 400 28.31 -9.92 -0.74
N ASN A 401 28.15 -11.25 -0.74
CA ASN A 401 29.24 -12.24 -0.65
C ASN A 401 30.22 -11.97 0.50
N THR A 402 29.79 -11.22 1.52
CA THR A 402 30.63 -10.76 2.61
C THR A 402 30.56 -11.75 3.76
N SER A 403 31.53 -12.65 3.85
CA SER A 403 31.68 -13.59 4.97
C SER A 403 32.03 -12.91 6.30
N ASN A 404 32.29 -11.59 6.29
CA ASN A 404 32.94 -10.86 7.39
C ASN A 404 32.12 -9.72 8.02
N HIS A 405 30.88 -9.45 7.57
CA HIS A 405 30.04 -8.48 8.28
C HIS A 405 29.41 -9.16 9.50
N GLN A 406 30.03 -8.95 10.67
CA GLN A 406 29.41 -9.33 11.93
C GLN A 406 28.26 -8.37 12.25
N GLY A 407 27.12 -8.90 12.72
CA GLY A 407 26.00 -8.09 13.20
C GLY A 407 25.06 -7.62 12.09
N VAL A 408 24.81 -6.31 12.02
CA VAL A 408 23.76 -5.70 11.18
C VAL A 408 24.31 -4.72 10.14
N ASP A 409 25.62 -4.74 9.90
CA ASP A 409 26.28 -3.78 8.99
C ASP A 409 25.73 -3.83 7.56
N HIS A 410 25.33 -5.00 7.08
CA HIS A 410 24.70 -5.18 5.77
C HIS A 410 23.31 -4.54 5.65
N LEU A 411 22.68 -4.18 6.77
CA LEU A 411 21.45 -3.36 6.78
C LEU A 411 21.77 -1.86 6.81
N LEU A 412 22.97 -1.49 7.24
CA LEU A 412 23.38 -0.09 7.37
C LEU A 412 24.08 0.44 6.11
N HIS A 413 24.78 -0.43 5.38
CA HIS A 413 25.60 -0.09 4.23
C HIS A 413 25.40 -1.09 3.08
N ASP A 414 25.46 -0.60 1.84
CA ASP A 414 25.63 -1.46 0.67
C ASP A 414 27.12 -1.72 0.35
N SER A 415 27.36 -2.55 -0.68
CA SER A 415 28.71 -2.89 -1.15
C SER A 415 29.48 -1.71 -1.76
N GLN A 416 28.81 -0.59 -2.06
CA GLN A 416 29.41 0.64 -2.56
C GLN A 416 29.68 1.66 -1.44
N GLY A 417 29.31 1.34 -0.19
CA GLY A 417 29.44 2.24 0.96
C GLY A 417 28.31 3.26 1.11
N ASN A 418 27.22 3.14 0.33
CA ASN A 418 26.04 3.97 0.55
C ASN A 418 25.40 3.60 1.89
N ALA A 419 25.01 4.61 2.65
CA ALA A 419 24.44 4.45 3.99
C ALA A 419 23.22 5.35 4.20
N GLY A 420 22.52 5.16 5.32
CA GLY A 420 21.44 6.05 5.72
C GLY A 420 20.35 6.13 4.65
N GLU A 421 19.91 7.35 4.36
CA GLU A 421 18.83 7.63 3.39
C GLU A 421 19.11 7.07 1.99
N MET A 422 20.37 6.94 1.59
CA MET A 422 20.74 6.43 0.25
C MET A 422 20.63 4.89 0.14
N PHE A 423 20.52 4.17 1.26
CA PHE A 423 20.42 2.71 1.31
C PHE A 423 19.06 2.24 1.84
N LEU A 424 18.98 1.72 3.07
CA LEU A 424 17.72 1.31 3.72
C LEU A 424 17.08 2.42 4.57
N GLY A 425 17.85 3.45 4.97
CA GLY A 425 17.35 4.61 5.70
C GLY A 425 17.74 4.62 7.18
N TYR A 426 18.46 3.60 7.65
CA TYR A 426 18.95 3.53 9.02
C TYR A 426 20.12 4.49 9.25
N LYS A 427 19.98 5.35 10.25
CA LYS A 427 21.02 6.28 10.68
C LYS A 427 21.80 5.65 11.85
N ALA A 428 22.96 5.05 11.55
CA ALA A 428 23.76 4.29 12.51
C ALA A 428 24.26 5.11 13.71
N ASP A 429 24.37 6.43 13.54
CA ASP A 429 24.70 7.40 14.58
C ASP A 429 23.54 7.67 15.56
N ARG A 430 22.31 7.24 15.23
CA ARG A 430 21.16 7.37 16.14
C ARG A 430 21.23 6.32 17.24
N LYS A 431 21.17 6.82 18.48
CA LYS A 431 21.20 6.02 19.71
C LYS A 431 20.20 4.87 19.65
N GLY A 432 20.69 3.65 19.83
CA GLY A 432 19.85 2.46 19.98
C GLY A 432 19.45 1.77 18.67
N VAL A 433 19.74 2.34 17.48
CA VAL A 433 19.32 1.74 16.20
C VAL A 433 20.01 0.39 15.97
N ILE A 434 21.33 0.33 16.13
CA ILE A 434 22.12 -0.89 15.92
C ILE A 434 21.68 -1.97 16.89
N GLU A 435 21.60 -1.64 18.19
CA GLU A 435 21.19 -2.56 19.24
C GLU A 435 19.75 -3.05 19.03
N HIS A 436 18.88 -2.20 18.50
CA HIS A 436 17.50 -2.58 18.22
C HIS A 436 17.40 -3.55 17.04
N LEU A 437 18.10 -3.27 15.93
CA LEU A 437 18.15 -4.18 14.78
C LEU A 437 18.75 -5.53 15.17
N GLN A 438 19.85 -5.54 15.92
CA GLN A 438 20.46 -6.76 16.44
C GLN A 438 19.47 -7.56 17.27
N ARG A 439 18.72 -6.92 18.18
CA ARG A 439 17.72 -7.58 19.01
C ARG A 439 16.59 -8.20 18.17
N LEU A 440 16.07 -7.46 17.18
CA LEU A 440 15.02 -7.97 16.29
C LEU A 440 15.48 -9.22 15.53
N ILE A 441 16.73 -9.25 15.08
CA ILE A 441 17.30 -10.38 14.35
C ILE A 441 17.65 -11.55 15.28
N GLN A 442 18.20 -11.30 16.47
CA GLN A 442 18.73 -12.33 17.38
C GLN A 442 17.69 -13.03 18.25
N GLN A 443 16.48 -12.48 18.42
CA GLN A 443 15.44 -13.07 19.28
C GLN A 443 14.88 -14.42 18.77
N THR A 444 15.56 -15.13 17.88
CA THR A 444 15.04 -16.20 17.01
C THR A 444 14.73 -17.49 17.74
N GLU A 445 15.06 -17.62 19.03
CA GLU A 445 15.13 -18.95 19.67
C GLU A 445 14.12 -19.26 20.77
N SER A 446 13.24 -18.33 21.21
CA SER A 446 12.49 -18.61 22.46
C SER A 446 10.97 -18.72 22.37
N THR A 447 10.26 -18.30 21.32
CA THR A 447 8.78 -18.39 21.37
C THR A 447 8.11 -18.32 19.99
N ASP A 448 7.21 -19.28 19.73
CA ASP A 448 6.00 -19.13 18.90
C ASP A 448 6.01 -19.24 17.36
N LEU A 449 7.08 -19.70 16.69
CA LEU A 449 6.96 -20.03 15.24
C LEU A 449 5.97 -21.17 14.93
N LEU A 450 5.69 -22.07 15.89
CA LEU A 450 4.73 -23.19 15.74
C LEU A 450 3.25 -22.79 15.79
N LYS A 451 2.90 -21.57 16.19
CA LYS A 451 1.49 -21.11 16.25
C LYS A 451 1.02 -20.40 14.97
N ILE A 452 1.95 -20.08 14.06
CA ILE A 452 1.69 -19.24 12.89
C ILE A 452 0.83 -19.97 11.86
N ASP A 453 1.17 -21.21 11.54
CA ASP A 453 0.40 -22.03 10.61
C ASP A 453 -1.03 -22.31 11.14
N GLN A 454 -1.19 -22.40 12.47
CA GLN A 454 -2.49 -22.65 13.10
C GLN A 454 -3.42 -21.42 13.15
N LEU A 455 -2.86 -20.20 13.09
CA LEU A 455 -3.64 -18.95 13.06
C LEU A 455 -4.07 -18.60 11.63
N TYR A 456 -3.23 -18.89 10.63
CA TYR A 456 -3.60 -18.71 9.23
C TYR A 456 -4.75 -19.65 8.80
N ASP A 457 -4.75 -20.90 9.27
CA ASP A 457 -5.82 -21.86 8.99
C ASP A 457 -7.18 -21.52 9.67
N LYS A 458 -7.21 -20.55 10.60
CA LYS A 458 -8.45 -20.10 11.26
C LYS A 458 -9.05 -18.81 10.69
N LEU A 459 -8.30 -18.09 9.85
CA LEU A 459 -8.70 -16.80 9.28
C LEU A 459 -9.01 -16.87 7.78
N VAL A 460 -8.78 -18.02 7.14
CA VAL A 460 -9.20 -18.37 5.76
C VAL A 460 -10.34 -19.36 5.84
#